data_AF-A0A6M3XU70-F1
#
_entry.id   AF-A0A6M3XU70-F1
#
_cell.length_a   1.000
_cell.length_b   1.000
_cell.length_c   1.000
_cell.angle_alpha   90.00
_cell.angle_beta   90.00
_cell.angle_gamma   90.00
#
_symmetry.space_group_name_H-M   'P 1'
#
loop_
_entity.id
_entity.type
_entity.pdbx_description
1 polymer ?
#
loop_
_entity_poly.entity_id
_entity_poly.type
_entity_poly.pdbx_seq_one_letter_code
_entity_poly.pdbx_strand_id
1 'polypeptide(L)'
;MPYFSPLILIRRECLTCMGGSTNMVDGCETKECALYSYRLGKRPHGEPTALKALKAFCLACVDGNQVEVKNCTGPCHLHYYRLGRNPKRKGVGGWKDREKQVEAGREAYEKNIRTPGLTGLKTSKQAPKKSNMALGSLASE
;
A
#
# COMPACT_ATOMS: atom_id res chain seq x y z
N MET A 1 -2.94 10.18 23.32
CA MET A 1 -3.66 9.83 22.07
C MET A 1 -3.37 8.37 21.72
N PRO A 2 -4.31 7.43 21.94
CA PRO A 2 -4.09 6.05 21.51
C PRO A 2 -3.92 6.01 19.99
N TYR A 3 -2.85 5.39 19.52
CA TYR A 3 -2.53 5.23 18.11
C TYR A 3 -3.50 4.26 17.45
N PHE A 4 -4.61 4.78 16.94
CA PHE A 4 -5.56 4.03 16.13
C PHE A 4 -4.88 3.50 14.86
N SER A 5 -5.40 2.38 14.34
CA SER A 5 -4.93 1.85 13.07
C SER A 5 -5.27 2.82 11.92
N PRO A 6 -4.50 2.82 10.81
CA PRO A 6 -4.80 3.66 9.66
C PRO A 6 -6.24 3.50 9.15
N LEU A 7 -6.78 2.28 9.14
CA LEU A 7 -8.16 2.02 8.69
C LEU A 7 -9.21 2.68 9.59
N ILE A 8 -9.00 2.68 10.92
CA ILE A 8 -9.90 3.36 11.85
C ILE A 8 -9.89 4.87 11.61
N LEU A 9 -8.72 5.45 11.38
CA LEU A 9 -8.60 6.89 11.15
C LEU A 9 -9.17 7.30 9.79
N ILE A 10 -8.98 6.49 8.75
CA ILE A 10 -9.63 6.70 7.45
C ILE A 10 -11.15 6.69 7.61
N ARG A 11 -11.71 5.69 8.32
CA ARG A 11 -13.15 5.64 8.59
C ARG A 11 -13.64 6.91 9.29
N ARG A 12 -12.92 7.39 10.31
CA ARG A 12 -13.26 8.63 11.02
C ARG A 12 -13.21 9.85 10.11
N GLU A 13 -12.17 9.97 9.28
CA GLU A 13 -12.07 11.07 8.34
C GLU A 13 -13.23 11.08 7.33
N CYS A 14 -13.59 9.91 6.79
CA CYS A 14 -14.74 9.81 5.88
C CYS A 14 -16.06 10.16 6.60
N LEU A 15 -16.23 9.75 7.86
CA LEU A 15 -17.39 10.15 8.66
C LEU A 15 -17.41 11.67 8.86
N THR A 16 -16.29 12.30 9.23
CA THR A 16 -16.21 13.77 9.36
C THR A 16 -16.55 14.46 8.05
N CYS A 17 -16.02 13.98 6.92
CA CYS A 17 -16.30 14.51 5.59
C CYS A 17 -17.80 14.44 5.22
N MET A 18 -18.52 13.42 5.69
CA MET A 18 -19.95 13.20 5.43
C MET A 18 -20.85 13.62 6.60
N GLY A 19 -20.39 14.52 7.48
CA GLY A 19 -21.19 15.03 8.60
C GLY A 19 -21.61 13.98 9.62
N GLY A 20 -20.86 12.87 9.74
CA GLY A 20 -21.11 11.77 10.65
C GLY A 20 -22.03 10.66 10.11
N SER A 21 -22.59 10.82 8.91
CA SER A 21 -23.55 9.84 8.37
C SER A 21 -22.86 8.61 7.78
N THR A 22 -23.13 7.44 8.36
CA THR A 22 -22.61 6.16 7.85
C THR A 22 -23.13 5.82 6.47
N ASN A 23 -24.40 6.15 6.20
CA ASN A 23 -25.06 5.86 4.92
C ASN A 23 -24.46 6.71 3.79
N MET A 24 -24.13 7.97 4.08
CA MET A 24 -23.47 8.85 3.12
C MET A 24 -22.03 8.40 2.82
N VAL A 25 -21.32 7.86 3.82
CA VAL A 25 -19.99 7.27 3.55
C VAL A 25 -20.11 6.02 2.68
N ASP A 26 -21.11 5.18 2.90
CA ASP A 26 -21.32 3.98 2.09
C ASP A 26 -21.68 4.33 0.64
N GLY A 27 -22.65 5.24 0.48
CA GLY A 27 -23.11 5.78 -0.80
C GLY A 27 -22.26 6.90 -1.40
N CYS A 28 -21.03 7.11 -0.91
CA CYS A 28 -20.14 8.13 -1.47
C CYS A 28 -19.87 7.85 -2.96
N GLU A 29 -19.92 8.90 -3.79
CA GLU A 29 -19.75 8.78 -5.25
C GLU A 29 -18.35 9.14 -5.74
N THR A 30 -17.50 9.72 -4.87
CA THR A 30 -16.14 10.18 -5.23
C THR A 30 -15.14 9.02 -5.30
N LYS A 31 -15.26 8.20 -6.35
CA LYS A 31 -14.43 6.99 -6.56
C LYS A 31 -12.95 7.32 -6.77
N GLU A 32 -12.65 8.54 -7.23
CA GLU A 32 -11.32 9.07 -7.46
C GLU A 32 -10.61 9.44 -6.15
N CYS A 33 -11.35 9.54 -5.04
CA CYS A 33 -10.76 9.79 -3.73
C CYS A 33 -9.85 8.62 -3.35
N ALA A 34 -8.60 8.92 -2.99
CA ALA A 34 -7.62 7.90 -2.60
C ALA A 34 -8.05 7.04 -1.39
N LEU A 35 -9.00 7.53 -0.58
CA LEU A 35 -9.56 6.80 0.57
C LEU A 35 -10.80 5.97 0.22
N TYR A 36 -11.33 6.06 -1.00
CA TYR A 36 -12.62 5.48 -1.39
C TYR A 36 -12.72 3.99 -1.06
N SER A 37 -11.73 3.19 -1.46
CA SER A 37 -11.72 1.75 -1.23
C SER A 37 -11.58 1.36 0.26
N TYR A 38 -11.21 2.31 1.12
CA TYR A 38 -10.95 2.11 2.56
C TYR A 38 -12.00 2.79 3.46
N ARG A 39 -12.95 3.54 2.89
CA ARG A 39 -13.91 4.39 3.60
C ARG A 39 -14.79 3.63 4.62
N LEU A 40 -14.95 2.33 4.41
CA LEU A 40 -15.68 1.41 5.28
C LEU A 40 -14.81 0.75 6.36
N GLY A 41 -13.56 1.18 6.53
CA GLY A 41 -12.64 0.66 7.54
C GLY A 41 -12.07 -0.73 7.23
N LYS A 42 -12.18 -1.17 5.97
CA LYS A 42 -11.67 -2.46 5.49
C LYS A 42 -10.57 -2.23 4.45
N ARG A 43 -9.64 -3.18 4.34
CA ARG A 43 -8.63 -3.17 3.29
C ARG A 43 -9.08 -4.11 2.16
N PRO A 44 -9.25 -3.61 0.93
CA PRO A 44 -9.53 -4.47 -0.21
C PRO A 44 -8.30 -5.28 -0.64
N HIS A 45 -8.52 -6.42 -1.27
CA HIS A 45 -7.47 -7.21 -1.91
C HIS A 45 -7.00 -6.53 -3.21
N GLY A 46 -5.71 -6.67 -3.53
CA GLY A 46 -5.11 -6.08 -4.74
C GLY A 46 -4.83 -4.58 -4.65
N GLU A 47 -5.34 -3.90 -3.63
CA GLU A 47 -5.18 -2.47 -3.45
C GLU A 47 -3.91 -2.10 -2.66
N PRO A 48 -3.43 -0.85 -2.77
CA PRO A 48 -2.33 -0.35 -1.97
C PRO A 48 -2.51 -0.58 -0.46
N THR A 49 -1.48 -0.28 0.31
CA THR A 49 -1.66 -0.26 1.77
C THR A 49 -2.46 1.00 2.15
N ALA A 50 -3.23 0.92 3.23
CA ALA A 50 -3.94 2.08 3.78
C ALA A 50 -3.01 3.29 4.00
N LEU A 51 -1.73 3.07 4.34
CA LEU A 51 -0.73 4.13 4.47
C LEU A 51 -0.41 4.82 3.14
N LYS A 52 -0.33 4.06 2.03
CA LYS A 52 -0.10 4.63 0.70
C LYS A 52 -1.31 5.45 0.25
N ALA A 53 -2.52 4.91 0.43
CA ALA A 53 -3.77 5.61 0.15
C ALA A 53 -3.89 6.92 0.95
N LEU A 54 -3.57 6.88 2.24
CA LEU A 54 -3.58 8.05 3.12
C LEU A 54 -2.56 9.11 2.67
N LYS A 55 -1.34 8.71 2.29
CA LYS A 55 -0.36 9.65 1.72
C LYS A 55 -0.89 10.31 0.44
N ALA A 56 -1.50 9.54 -0.45
CA ALA A 56 -2.07 10.06 -1.70
C ALA A 56 -3.20 11.06 -1.42
N PHE A 57 -4.08 10.77 -0.45
CA PHE A 57 -5.11 11.69 0.00
C PHE A 57 -4.52 12.99 0.54
N CYS A 58 -3.53 12.91 1.44
CA CYS A 58 -2.90 14.11 1.98
C CYS A 58 -2.19 14.94 0.90
N LEU A 59 -1.58 14.31 -0.10
CA LEU A 59 -1.01 15.02 -1.24
C LEU A 59 -2.11 15.75 -2.03
N ALA A 60 -3.21 15.09 -2.37
CA ALA A 60 -4.32 15.73 -3.07
C ALA A 60 -4.95 16.89 -2.27
N CYS A 61 -4.98 16.79 -0.94
CA CYS A 61 -5.48 17.83 -0.04
C CYS A 61 -4.64 19.12 -0.04
N VAL A 62 -3.35 19.06 -0.37
CA VAL A 62 -2.44 20.22 -0.46
C VAL A 62 -1.92 20.42 -1.88
N ASP A 63 -2.74 20.12 -2.88
CA ASP A 63 -2.46 20.32 -4.31
C ASP A 63 -1.15 19.67 -4.80
N GLY A 64 -0.85 18.49 -4.26
CA GLY A 64 0.31 17.68 -4.62
C GLY A 64 1.63 18.10 -3.97
N ASN A 65 1.64 19.13 -3.12
CA ASN A 65 2.87 19.64 -2.53
C ASN A 65 3.32 18.80 -1.32
N GLN A 66 4.37 17.98 -1.49
CA GLN A 66 4.89 17.14 -0.43
C GLN A 66 5.48 17.93 0.76
N VAL A 67 6.01 19.14 0.53
CA VAL A 67 6.52 20.01 1.60
C VAL A 67 5.37 20.48 2.48
N GLU A 68 4.26 20.87 1.87
CA GLU A 68 3.03 21.25 2.59
C GLU A 68 2.44 20.07 3.36
N VAL A 69 2.45 18.85 2.82
CA VAL A 69 2.04 17.66 3.60
C VAL A 69 2.91 17.53 4.86
N LYS A 70 4.22 17.77 4.75
CA LYS A 70 5.14 17.67 5.88
C LYS A 70 4.86 18.74 6.93
N ASN A 71 4.58 19.97 6.50
CA ASN A 71 4.39 21.14 7.36
C ASN A 71 2.93 21.35 7.81
N CYS A 72 1.98 20.59 7.27
CA CYS A 72 0.56 20.68 7.58
C CYS A 72 0.31 20.61 9.10
N THR A 73 -0.38 21.61 9.64
CA THR A 73 -0.80 21.73 11.04
C THR A 73 -2.31 21.53 11.25
N GLY A 74 -3.03 21.13 10.18
CA GLY A 74 -4.47 20.98 10.21
C GLY A 74 -4.97 19.97 11.26
N PRO A 75 -6.10 20.24 11.94
CA PRO A 75 -6.68 19.35 12.94
C PRO A 75 -7.45 18.19 12.26
N CYS A 76 -6.74 17.27 11.60
CA CYS A 76 -7.34 16.11 10.94
C CYS A 76 -6.88 14.78 11.56
N HIS A 77 -7.72 13.74 11.42
CA HIS A 77 -7.44 12.42 12.02
C HIS A 77 -6.23 11.75 11.38
N LEU A 78 -5.92 12.09 10.12
CA LEU A 78 -4.88 11.46 9.32
C LEU A 78 -3.48 12.00 9.58
N HIS A 79 -3.35 13.09 10.35
CA HIS A 79 -2.11 13.83 10.54
C HIS A 79 -0.91 12.93 10.92
N TYR A 80 -1.10 11.94 11.79
CA TYR A 80 -0.05 11.03 12.24
C TYR A 80 0.53 10.13 11.14
N TYR A 81 -0.25 9.84 10.10
CA TYR A 81 0.13 8.92 9.03
C TYR A 81 0.34 9.61 7.68
N ARG A 82 0.16 10.95 7.59
CA ARG A 82 0.19 11.75 6.36
C ARG A 82 1.40 11.52 5.45
N LEU A 83 2.53 11.09 6.03
CA LEU A 83 3.76 10.77 5.30
C LEU A 83 3.80 9.35 4.73
N GLY A 84 2.72 8.57 4.86
CA GLY A 84 2.63 7.17 4.43
C GLY A 84 3.51 6.21 5.23
N ARG A 85 3.88 6.58 6.46
CA ARG A 85 4.73 5.79 7.35
C ARG A 85 4.01 5.52 8.66
N ASN A 86 4.25 4.35 9.23
CA ASN A 86 3.77 4.03 10.58
C ASN A 86 4.82 4.47 11.61
N PRO A 87 4.55 5.48 12.46
CA PRO A 87 5.51 5.93 13.48
C PRO A 87 5.95 4.81 14.43
N LYS A 88 5.08 3.82 14.71
CA LYS A 88 5.40 2.66 15.55
C LYS A 88 6.47 1.73 14.97
N ARG A 89 6.74 1.84 13.66
CA ARG A 89 7.77 1.04 12.98
C ARG A 89 9.00 1.86 12.61
N LYS A 90 9.21 3.02 13.24
CA LYS A 90 10.43 3.81 13.05
C LYS A 90 11.64 2.94 13.44
N GLY A 91 12.59 2.78 12.53
CA GLY A 91 13.79 1.96 12.74
C GLY A 91 13.64 0.46 12.45
N VAL A 92 12.44 -0.03 12.12
CA VAL A 92 12.20 -1.45 11.81
C VAL A 92 12.25 -1.67 10.29
N GLY A 93 13.08 -2.63 9.84
CA GLY A 93 13.15 -3.06 8.43
C GLY A 93 14.00 -2.18 7.51
N GLY A 94 15.08 -1.58 8.03
CA GLY A 94 16.00 -0.76 7.25
C GLY A 94 16.85 -1.58 6.27
N TRP A 95 17.30 -0.92 5.18
CA TRP A 95 18.14 -1.54 4.13
C TRP A 95 19.50 -2.02 4.63
N LYS A 96 20.01 -1.46 5.73
CA LYS A 96 21.34 -1.78 6.29
C LYS A 96 21.49 -3.26 6.66
N ASP A 97 20.39 -3.95 6.93
CA ASP A 97 20.39 -5.38 7.26
C ASP A 97 19.94 -6.26 6.08
N ARG A 98 19.68 -5.68 4.90
CA ARG A 98 19.11 -6.42 3.76
C ARG A 98 20.05 -7.49 3.23
N GLU A 99 21.36 -7.23 3.20
CA GLU A 99 22.35 -8.23 2.77
C GLU A 99 22.41 -9.40 3.74
N LYS A 100 22.44 -9.12 5.06
CA LYS A 100 22.35 -10.15 6.12
C LYS A 100 21.04 -10.94 6.06
N GLN A 101 19.92 -10.28 5.75
CA GLN A 101 18.61 -10.93 5.59
C GLN A 101 18.55 -11.81 4.34
N VAL A 102 19.17 -11.38 3.23
CA VAL A 102 19.28 -12.18 2.00
C VAL A 102 20.16 -13.40 2.25
N GLU A 103 21.30 -13.23 2.92
CA GLU A 103 22.20 -14.33 3.26
C GLU A 103 21.53 -15.31 4.23
N ALA A 104 20.92 -14.83 5.30
CA ALA A 104 20.14 -15.68 6.22
C ALA A 104 18.98 -16.40 5.50
N GLY A 105 18.35 -15.75 4.52
CA GLY A 105 17.31 -16.37 3.69
C GLY A 105 17.86 -17.46 2.76
N ARG A 106 19.03 -17.24 2.16
CA ARG A 106 19.74 -18.24 1.32
C ARG A 106 20.17 -19.44 2.18
N GLU A 107 20.79 -19.18 3.32
CA GLU A 107 21.26 -20.22 4.24
C GLU A 107 20.10 -21.06 4.80
N ALA A 108 18.97 -20.42 5.14
CA ALA A 108 17.74 -21.12 5.54
C ALA A 108 17.17 -21.98 4.41
N TYR A 109 17.16 -21.48 3.17
CA TYR A 109 16.73 -22.27 2.00
C TYR A 109 17.63 -23.49 1.77
N GLU A 110 18.94 -23.33 1.88
CA GLU A 110 19.92 -24.39 1.68
C GLU A 110 19.87 -25.45 2.79
N LYS A 111 19.66 -25.04 4.05
CA LYS A 111 19.41 -25.95 5.18
C LYS A 111 18.10 -26.74 5.01
N ASN A 112 17.05 -26.11 4.48
CA ASN A 112 15.77 -26.78 4.19
C ASN A 112 15.83 -27.78 3.02
N ILE A 113 16.76 -27.61 2.06
CA ILE A 113 17.03 -28.62 1.01
C ILE A 113 17.73 -29.86 1.59
N ARG A 114 18.53 -29.70 2.64
CA ARG A 114 19.26 -30.81 3.30
C ARG A 114 18.42 -31.58 4.33
N THR A 115 17.21 -31.14 4.64
CA THR A 115 16.21 -31.93 5.37
C THR A 115 15.36 -32.74 4.38
N PRO A 116 15.58 -34.05 4.20
CA PRO A 116 14.73 -34.86 3.35
C PRO A 116 13.35 -34.99 4.01
N GLY A 117 12.33 -34.27 3.52
CA GLY A 117 10.97 -34.47 4.03
C GLY A 117 9.88 -33.43 3.75
N LEU A 118 10.15 -32.26 3.17
CA LEU A 118 9.11 -31.25 2.88
C LEU A 118 8.89 -31.03 1.37
N THR A 119 8.48 -32.09 0.68
CA THR A 119 7.85 -31.97 -0.65
C THR A 119 6.44 -31.40 -0.47
N GLY A 120 6.24 -30.09 -0.66
CA GLY A 120 4.87 -29.55 -0.52
C GLY A 120 4.56 -28.12 -0.94
N LEU A 121 5.52 -27.21 -1.17
CA LEU A 121 5.17 -25.86 -1.63
C LEU A 121 5.21 -25.77 -3.16
N LYS A 122 4.04 -25.97 -3.78
CA LYS A 122 3.77 -25.56 -5.16
C LYS A 122 3.95 -24.04 -5.24
N THR A 123 5.08 -23.59 -5.78
CA THR A 123 5.22 -22.20 -6.22
C THR A 123 4.45 -22.06 -7.52
N SER A 124 3.32 -21.35 -7.51
CA SER A 124 2.62 -20.96 -8.74
C SER A 124 3.49 -19.94 -9.49
N LYS A 125 4.37 -20.45 -10.35
CA LYS A 125 5.05 -19.65 -11.37
C LYS A 125 4.07 -19.38 -12.51
N GLN A 126 3.60 -18.15 -12.65
CA GLN A 126 3.40 -17.57 -13.97
C GLN A 126 3.68 -16.07 -13.93
N ALA A 127 4.89 -15.70 -14.36
CA ALA A 127 5.14 -14.37 -14.92
C ALA A 127 4.90 -14.45 -16.44
N PRO A 128 4.29 -13.43 -17.07
CA PRO A 128 3.97 -13.46 -18.49
C PRO A 128 5.26 -13.37 -19.34
N LYS A 129 5.35 -14.26 -20.34
CA LYS A 129 6.41 -14.24 -21.36
C LYS A 129 6.22 -13.01 -22.24
N LYS A 130 7.25 -12.17 -22.35
CA LYS A 130 7.38 -11.17 -23.41
C LYS A 130 7.72 -11.90 -24.71
N SER A 131 6.87 -11.83 -25.73
CA SER A 131 7.26 -12.12 -27.10
C SER A 131 7.41 -10.80 -27.85
N ASN A 132 8.66 -10.44 -28.14
CA ASN A 132 8.98 -9.52 -29.23
C ASN A 132 8.64 -10.24 -30.55
N MET A 133 7.89 -9.60 -31.44
CA MET A 133 7.95 -9.92 -32.87
C MET A 133 8.44 -8.68 -33.61
N ALA A 134 9.51 -8.90 -34.37
CA ALA A 134 10.17 -7.95 -35.22
C ALA A 134 9.36 -7.68 -36.50
N LEU A 135 9.70 -6.57 -37.13
CA LEU A 135 9.28 -6.11 -38.45
C LEU A 135 9.38 -7.19 -39.53
N GLY A 136 8.42 -7.15 -40.46
CA GLY A 136 8.53 -7.74 -41.79
C GLY A 136 7.60 -6.98 -42.75
N SER A 137 8.19 -6.25 -43.69
CA SER A 137 7.54 -5.45 -44.72
C SER A 137 7.06 -6.27 -45.93
N LEU A 138 6.15 -5.64 -46.69
CA LEU A 138 5.98 -5.63 -48.17
C LEU A 138 5.12 -6.68 -48.90
N ALA A 139 4.37 -6.11 -49.87
CA ALA A 139 3.74 -6.63 -51.09
C ALA A 139 2.47 -7.47 -50.88
N SER A 140 1.46 -7.47 -51.74
CA SER A 140 0.97 -6.66 -52.88
C SER A 140 -0.24 -7.48 -53.35
N GLU A 141 -1.39 -6.85 -53.62
CA GLU A 141 -2.35 -7.17 -54.68
C GLU A 141 -3.51 -6.17 -54.62
#